data_AF-A0A435H7A6-F1
#
_entry.id   AF-A0A435H7A6-F1
#
_cell.length_a   1.000
_cell.length_b   1.000
_cell.length_c   1.000
_cell.angle_alpha   90.00
_cell.angle_beta   90.00
_cell.angle_gamma   90.00
#
_symmetry.space_group_name_H-M   'P 1'
#
loop_
_entity.id
_entity.type
_entity.pdbx_description
1 polymer ?
#
loop_
_entity_poly.entity_id
_entity_poly.type
_entity_poly.pdbx_seq_one_letter_code
_entity_poly.pdbx_strand_id
1 'polypeptide(L)' 'ASEAGSPVPALSSALAYFDSYRQGRGTSNLIQAQRDFFGAHGFERIDDKGAFHGPWGSGAAG' A
#
# COMPACT_ATOMS: atom_id res chain seq x y z
N ALA A 1 -20.09 -17.19 -7.69
CA ALA A 1 -19.18 -16.95 -8.83
C ALA A 1 -17.78 -17.45 -8.51
N SER A 2 -17.08 -16.85 -7.52
CA SER A 2 -15.74 -17.31 -7.09
C SER A 2 -15.73 -18.75 -6.57
N GLU A 3 -16.62 -19.11 -5.64
CA GLU A 3 -16.76 -20.50 -5.13
C GLU A 3 -17.13 -21.53 -6.20
N ALA A 4 -17.75 -21.08 -7.29
CA ALA A 4 -18.14 -21.94 -8.42
C ALA A 4 -17.05 -22.01 -9.50
N GLY A 5 -15.86 -21.44 -9.26
CA GLY A 5 -14.74 -21.42 -10.22
C GLY A 5 -15.01 -20.60 -11.49
N SER A 6 -16.06 -19.77 -11.50
CA SER A 6 -16.42 -19.00 -12.69
C SER A 6 -15.56 -17.73 -12.78
N PRO A 7 -14.85 -17.49 -13.89
CA PRO A 7 -14.05 -16.28 -14.05
C PRO A 7 -14.97 -15.05 -14.15
N VAL A 8 -14.81 -14.12 -13.22
CA VAL A 8 -15.60 -12.87 -13.16
C VAL A 8 -14.70 -11.62 -13.06
N PRO A 9 -13.70 -11.45 -13.94
CA PRO A 9 -12.66 -10.43 -13.77
C PRO A 9 -13.20 -8.99 -13.76
N ALA A 10 -14.18 -8.67 -14.62
CA ALA A 10 -14.76 -7.33 -14.68
C ALA A 10 -15.57 -6.99 -13.41
N LEU A 11 -16.42 -7.92 -12.97
CA LEU A 11 -17.23 -7.74 -11.76
C LEU A 11 -16.36 -7.67 -10.50
N SER A 12 -15.37 -8.55 -10.37
CA SER A 12 -14.42 -8.51 -9.24
C SER A 12 -13.62 -7.22 -9.21
N SER A 13 -13.15 -6.74 -10.36
CA SER A 13 -12.41 -5.47 -10.45
C SER A 13 -13.28 -4.27 -10.09
N ALA A 14 -14.53 -4.24 -10.57
CA ALA A 14 -15.46 -3.16 -10.26
C ALA A 14 -15.75 -3.09 -8.76
N LEU A 15 -15.96 -4.24 -8.10
CA LEU A 15 -16.19 -4.31 -6.66
C LEU A 15 -14.93 -3.89 -5.87
N ALA A 16 -13.75 -4.40 -6.25
CA ALA A 16 -12.49 -4.05 -5.61
C ALA A 16 -12.20 -2.54 -5.71
N TYR A 17 -12.49 -1.93 -6.87
CA TYR A 17 -12.37 -0.48 -7.06
C TYR A 17 -13.33 0.28 -6.12
N PHE A 18 -14.61 -0.10 -6.10
CA PHE A 18 -15.60 0.56 -5.26
C PHE A 18 -15.24 0.46 -3.77
N ASP A 19 -14.80 -0.71 -3.31
CA ASP A 19 -14.37 -0.94 -1.93
C ASP A 19 -13.12 -0.13 -1.59
N SER A 20 -12.14 -0.09 -2.48
CA SER A 20 -10.93 0.72 -2.30
C SER A 20 -11.25 2.21 -2.25
N TYR A 21 -12.17 2.68 -3.09
CA TYR A 21 -12.56 4.09 -3.17
C TYR A 21 -13.20 4.60 -1.87
N ARG A 22 -14.07 3.78 -1.25
CA ARG A 22 -14.75 4.15 0.00
C ARG A 22 -13.92 3.83 1.25
N GLN A 23 -12.77 3.17 1.12
CA GLN A 23 -11.91 2.82 2.24
C GLN A 23 -11.02 4.00 2.64
N GLY A 24 -11.35 4.66 3.76
CA GLY A 24 -10.63 5.86 4.22
C GLY A 24 -9.13 5.66 4.52
N ARG A 25 -8.69 4.42 4.80
CA ARG A 25 -7.27 4.07 4.96
C ARG A 25 -6.97 2.73 4.28
N GLY A 26 -6.27 2.79 3.16
CA GLY A 26 -5.78 1.62 2.44
C GLY A 26 -4.51 1.00 3.05
N THR A 27 -3.95 0.04 2.34
CA THR A 27 -2.72 -0.68 2.72
C THR A 27 -1.44 -0.13 2.05
N SER A 28 -1.55 1.00 1.32
CA SER A 28 -0.44 1.62 0.59
C SER A 28 0.70 2.09 1.50
N ASN A 29 0.46 2.25 2.80
CA ASN A 29 1.49 2.55 3.79
C ASN A 29 2.58 1.46 3.84
N LEU A 30 2.23 0.19 3.65
CA LEU A 30 3.21 -0.89 3.58
C LEU A 30 4.08 -0.79 2.33
N ILE A 31 3.49 -0.41 1.19
CA ILE A 31 4.24 -0.16 -0.05
C ILE A 31 5.21 1.00 0.16
N GLN A 32 4.77 2.09 0.80
CA GLN A 32 5.66 3.21 1.13
C GLN A 32 6.80 2.80 2.06
N ALA A 33 6.52 1.99 3.09
CA ALA A 33 7.54 1.43 3.96
C ALA A 33 8.56 0.57 3.19
N GLN A 34 8.10 -0.30 2.29
CA GLN A 34 8.98 -1.14 1.46
C GLN A 34 9.85 -0.29 0.52
N ARG A 35 9.26 0.69 -0.16
CA ARG A 35 10.02 1.61 -1.04
C ARG A 35 11.11 2.34 -0.26
N ASP A 36 10.77 2.83 0.93
CA ASP A 36 11.75 3.53 1.75
C ASP A 36 12.84 2.61 2.30
N PHE A 37 12.45 1.41 2.77
CA PHE A 37 13.39 0.40 3.28
C PHE A 37 14.43 -0.01 2.23
N PHE A 38 14.02 -0.33 1.00
CA PHE A 38 14.94 -0.84 -0.03
C PHE A 38 15.61 0.24 -0.88
N GLY A 39 15.07 1.46 -0.92
CA GLY A 39 15.49 2.47 -1.90
C GLY A 39 15.52 3.91 -1.39
N ALA A 40 15.40 4.13 -0.07
CA ALA A 40 15.42 5.46 0.53
C ALA A 40 14.48 6.47 -0.16
N HIS A 41 13.30 6.01 -0.58
CA HIS A 41 12.32 6.83 -1.29
C HIS A 41 11.54 7.80 -0.39
N GLY A 42 11.61 7.63 0.93
CA GLY A 42 10.85 8.39 1.90
C GLY A 42 9.34 8.13 1.86
N PHE A 43 8.64 8.66 2.85
CA PHE A 43 7.18 8.65 2.94
C PHE A 43 6.64 9.83 3.76
N GLU A 44 5.34 10.08 3.67
CA GLU A 44 4.64 11.07 4.49
C GLU A 44 3.98 10.40 5.70
N ARG A 45 3.81 11.18 6.77
CA ARG A 45 3.12 10.77 7.99
C ARG A 45 1.74 11.42 8.08
N ILE A 46 0.87 10.83 8.87
CA ILE A 46 -0.52 11.31 9.06
C ILE A 46 -0.61 12.26 10.25
N ASP A 47 0.30 12.12 11.21
CA ASP A 47 0.39 12.93 12.41
C ASP A 47 1.32 14.14 12.26
N ASP A 48 2.12 14.20 11.20
CA ASP A 48 3.04 15.31 10.96
C ASP A 48 3.27 15.56 9.46
N LYS A 49 3.47 16.82 9.09
CA LYS A 49 3.69 17.24 7.70
C LYS A 49 5.18 17.20 7.37
N GLY A 50 5.54 16.47 6.32
CA GLY A 50 6.91 16.42 5.82
C GLY A 50 7.23 15.09 5.13
N ALA A 51 8.47 14.99 4.66
CA ALA A 51 9.05 13.75 4.16
C ALA A 51 9.91 13.11 5.24
N PHE A 52 9.71 11.81 5.45
CA PHE A 52 10.36 11.04 6.50
C PHE A 52 11.03 9.80 5.92
N HIS A 53 12.10 9.36 6.56
CA HIS A 53 12.68 8.03 6.38
C HIS A 53 12.47 7.20 7.64
N GLY A 54 12.18 5.93 7.48
CA GLY A 54 11.98 5.01 8.59
C GLY A 54 13.32 4.64 9.26
N PRO A 55 13.31 4.38 10.58
CA PRO A 55 14.48 3.88 11.29
C PRO A 55 14.62 2.37 11.05
N TRP A 56 14.95 1.99 9.81
CA TRP A 56 14.96 0.59 9.35
C TRP A 56 16.06 -0.28 9.99
N GLY A 57 16.87 0.28 10.90
CA GLY A 57 18.10 -0.33 11.40
C GLY A 57 19.16 -0.36 10.29
N SER A 58 20.44 -0.35 10.64
CA SER A 58 21.53 -0.50 9.66
C SER A 58 21.35 -1.82 8.89
N GLY A 59 20.93 -1.70 7.63
CA GLY A 59 20.60 -2.79 6.72
C GLY A 59 20.04 -2.31 5.37
N ALA A 60 19.68 -1.03 5.26
CA ALA A 60 19.41 -0.36 3.98
C ALA A 60 20.65 0.35 3.38
N ALA A 61 21.76 0.41 4.13
CA ALA A 61 23.06 0.87 3.68
C ALA A 61 24.14 0.11 4.45
N GLY A 62 24.62 -0.99 3.86
CA GLY A 62 25.59 -1.92 4.42
C GLY A 62 25.45 -3.29 3.78
#